data_AF-A0A1V6ACQ6-F1
#
_entry.id   AF-A0A1V6ACQ6-F1
#
_cell.length_a   1.000
_cell.length_b   1.000
_cell.length_c   1.000
_cell.angle_alpha   90.00
_cell.angle_beta   90.00
_cell.angle_gamma   90.00
#
_symmetry.space_group_name_H-M   'P 1'
#
loop_
_entity.id
_entity.type
_entity.pdbx_description
1 polymer ?
#
loop_
_entity_poly.entity_id
_entity_poly.type
_entity_poly.pdbx_seq_one_letter_code
_entity_poly.pdbx_strand_id
1 'polypeptide(L)'
;MTYNISMVFIETPIFTEDLLKLLSDDEYKEMQKTLLYEPETGDLLSDLYLQEICSRRSYSRSNKAIEVACKRSIKMKDKDFNRLVEGVKQFVQIKRGEIKPSRVFEFTAPDVKALRESLHKSQSEFAKMIGVSLSTLQNWEQGRRKPVGPAQALLKVVQLQPDAVLKALSV
;
A
#
# COMPACT_ATOMS: atom_id res chain seq x y z
N MET A 1 8.66 -21.62 -2.97
CA MET A 1 8.98 -20.23 -2.58
C MET A 1 7.80 -19.70 -1.79
N THR A 2 7.95 -19.51 -0.49
CA THR A 2 6.88 -19.01 0.39
C THR A 2 6.73 -17.51 0.18
N TYR A 3 5.67 -17.07 -0.49
CA TYR A 3 5.31 -15.65 -0.57
C TYR A 3 4.79 -15.20 0.79
N ASN A 4 5.71 -14.88 1.70
CA ASN A 4 5.40 -14.13 2.89
C ASN A 4 5.29 -12.67 2.44
N ILE A 5 4.08 -12.23 2.06
CA ILE A 5 3.84 -10.81 1.76
C ILE A 5 3.78 -10.08 3.11
N SER A 6 4.94 -9.91 3.73
CA SER A 6 5.16 -8.96 4.82
C SER A 6 5.68 -7.69 4.17
N MET A 7 4.80 -6.70 4.01
CA MET A 7 5.21 -5.37 3.56
C MET A 7 5.50 -4.54 4.80
N VAL A 8 6.69 -3.93 4.84
CA VAL A 8 7.08 -3.05 5.94
C VAL A 8 7.26 -1.65 5.38
N PHE A 9 6.45 -0.71 5.85
CA PHE A 9 6.66 0.70 5.59
C PHE A 9 7.64 1.23 6.63
N ILE A 10 8.78 1.73 6.14
CA ILE A 10 9.84 2.30 6.95
C ILE A 10 9.88 3.78 6.66
N GLU A 11 9.64 4.60 7.68
CA GLU A 11 9.60 6.05 7.53
C GLU A 11 10.90 6.68 8.00
N THR A 12 11.44 7.54 7.15
CA THR A 12 12.55 8.42 7.51
C THR A 12 11.99 9.63 8.26
N PRO A 13 12.75 10.22 9.19
CA PRO A 13 12.33 11.46 9.86
C PRO A 13 11.86 12.56 8.90
N ILE A 14 12.57 12.75 7.78
CA ILE A 14 12.20 13.73 6.75
C ILE A 14 10.84 13.38 6.12
N PHE A 15 10.64 12.12 5.77
CA PHE A 15 9.38 11.68 5.15
C PHE A 15 8.20 11.81 6.11
N THR A 16 8.36 11.47 7.39
CA THR A 16 7.32 11.65 8.41
C THR A 16 6.89 13.12 8.51
N GLU A 17 7.84 14.06 8.56
CA GLU A 17 7.53 15.49 8.61
C GLU A 17 6.78 15.99 7.38
N ASP A 18 7.07 15.43 6.20
CA ASP A 18 6.43 15.83 4.96
C ASP A 18 5.03 15.21 4.83
N LEU A 19 4.85 13.97 5.28
CA LEU A 19 3.55 13.30 5.36
C LEU A 19 2.57 14.04 6.28
N LEU A 20 2.99 14.41 7.49
CA LEU A 20 2.13 15.08 8.46
C LEU A 20 1.63 16.46 8.00
N LYS A 21 2.24 17.05 6.98
CA LYS A 21 1.78 18.30 6.35
C LYS A 21 0.73 18.07 5.26
N LEU A 22 0.65 16.85 4.73
CA LEU A 22 -0.14 16.53 3.54
C LEU A 22 -1.32 15.60 3.82
N LEU A 23 -1.18 14.71 4.79
CA LEU A 23 -2.16 13.68 5.14
C LEU A 23 -2.33 13.61 6.65
N SER A 24 -3.58 13.44 7.09
CA SER A 24 -3.86 12.98 8.45
C SER A 24 -3.39 11.53 8.65
N ASP A 25 -3.26 11.09 9.91
CA ASP A 25 -2.83 9.72 10.20
C ASP A 25 -3.82 8.68 9.66
N ASP A 26 -5.12 8.97 9.63
CA ASP A 26 -6.14 8.08 9.06
C ASP A 26 -6.04 8.00 7.53
N GLU A 27 -5.89 9.12 6.84
CA GLU A 27 -5.69 9.14 5.38
C GLU A 27 -4.41 8.43 4.97
N TYR A 28 -3.33 8.64 5.74
CA TYR A 28 -2.06 7.97 5.50
C TYR A 28 -2.18 6.46 5.70
N LYS A 29 -2.95 6.02 6.70
CA LYS A 29 -3.25 4.59 6.92
C LYS A 29 -4.03 4.00 5.76
N GLU A 30 -5.01 4.71 5.20
CA GLU A 30 -5.71 4.26 3.99
C GLU A 30 -4.77 4.19 2.78
N MET A 31 -3.89 5.18 2.59
CA MET A 31 -2.88 5.13 1.52
C MET A 31 -1.95 3.91 1.66
N GLN A 32 -1.48 3.62 2.87
CA GLN A 32 -0.66 2.43 3.14
C GLN A 32 -1.40 1.13 2.82
N LYS A 33 -2.71 1.05 3.13
CA LYS A 33 -3.56 -0.09 2.75
C LYS A 33 -3.68 -0.20 1.23
N THR A 34 -3.92 0.89 0.51
CA THR A 34 -4.01 0.87 -0.96
C THR A 34 -2.71 0.34 -1.57
N LEU A 35 -1.56 0.86 -1.14
CA LEU A 35 -0.24 0.42 -1.62
C LEU A 35 0.10 -1.03 -1.27
N LEU A 36 -0.51 -1.58 -0.21
CA LEU A 36 -0.37 -2.99 0.15
C LEU A 36 -1.10 -3.91 -0.85
N TYR A 37 -2.29 -3.51 -1.30
CA TYR A 37 -3.12 -4.30 -2.20
C TYR A 37 -2.75 -4.09 -3.67
N GLU A 38 -2.39 -2.87 -4.03
CA GLU A 38 -2.08 -2.42 -5.39
C GLU A 38 -0.75 -1.64 -5.41
N PRO A 39 0.41 -2.32 -5.29
CA PRO A 39 1.72 -1.65 -5.23
C PRO A 39 2.02 -0.75 -6.44
N GLU A 40 1.46 -1.09 -7.61
CA GLU A 40 1.58 -0.33 -8.86
C GLU A 40 0.98 1.08 -8.77
N THR A 41 0.03 1.32 -7.85
CA THR A 41 -0.52 2.67 -7.63
C THR A 41 0.53 3.65 -7.10
N GLY A 42 1.63 3.14 -6.53
CA GLY A 42 2.78 3.93 -6.12
C GLY A 42 3.66 4.41 -7.27
N ASP A 43 3.46 3.91 -8.50
CA ASP A 43 4.23 4.32 -9.69
C ASP A 43 3.65 5.63 -10.29
N LEU A 44 3.87 6.72 -9.56
CA LEU A 44 3.31 8.04 -9.86
C LEU A 44 4.05 8.80 -10.98
N LEU A 45 5.14 8.24 -11.51
CA LEU A 45 5.98 8.87 -12.55
C LEU A 45 5.93 8.08 -13.87
N SER A 46 4.73 7.71 -14.30
CA SER A 46 4.54 7.17 -15.65
C SER A 46 4.56 8.27 -16.71
N ASP A 47 5.08 7.95 -17.89
CA ASP A 47 5.11 8.86 -19.06
C ASP A 47 3.71 9.40 -19.41
N LEU A 48 2.66 8.62 -19.11
CA LEU A 48 1.26 8.99 -19.33
C LEU A 48 0.80 10.14 -18.41
N TYR A 49 1.26 10.17 -17.15
CA TYR A 49 0.91 11.22 -16.19
C TYR A 49 1.56 12.57 -16.54
N LEU A 50 2.78 12.53 -17.06
CA LEU A 50 3.49 13.72 -17.56
C LEU A 50 2.81 14.31 -18.82
N GLN A 51 2.26 13.46 -19.68
CA GLN A 51 1.52 13.88 -20.87
C GLN A 51 0.19 14.58 -20.51
N GLU A 52 -0.57 14.10 -19.52
CA GLU A 52 -1.79 14.76 -19.05
C GLU A 52 -1.55 16.14 -18.42
N ILE A 53 -0.48 16.31 -17.63
CA ILE A 53 -0.14 17.59 -17.03
C ILE A 53 0.23 18.62 -18.10
N CYS A 54 0.98 18.21 -19.13
CA CYS A 54 1.34 19.10 -20.24
C CYS A 54 0.15 19.39 -21.19
N SER A 55 -0.88 18.52 -21.27
CA SER A 55 -2.03 18.71 -22.18
C SER A 55 -3.13 19.64 -21.64
N ARG A 56 -3.28 19.77 -20.31
CA ARG A 56 -4.30 20.63 -19.67
C ARG A 56 -4.01 22.14 -19.74
N ARG A 57 -2.79 22.56 -20.09
CA ARG A 57 -2.45 23.98 -20.31
C ARG A 57 -2.38 24.25 -21.81
N SER A 58 -3.48 24.75 -22.36
CA SER A 58 -3.67 25.13 -23.76
C SER A 58 -2.46 25.87 -24.36
N TYR A 59 -1.62 25.19 -25.14
CA TYR A 59 -0.52 25.82 -25.87
C TYR A 59 -0.53 25.40 -27.33
N SER A 60 -1.03 26.30 -28.17
CA SER A 60 -1.13 26.16 -29.62
C SER A 60 0.08 26.78 -30.33
N ARG A 61 1.28 26.17 -30.25
CA ARG A 61 2.41 26.48 -31.19
C ARG A 61 3.63 25.55 -31.05
N SER A 62 3.93 24.80 -32.12
CA SER A 62 5.17 24.02 -32.41
C SER A 62 5.81 23.23 -31.25
N ASN A 63 5.72 21.90 -31.34
CA ASN A 63 6.05 20.90 -30.30
C ASN A 63 7.41 21.04 -29.59
N LYS A 64 8.48 21.53 -30.23
CA LYS A 64 9.84 21.51 -29.65
C LYS A 64 10.10 22.64 -28.63
N ALA A 65 9.46 23.80 -28.80
CA ALA A 65 9.54 24.89 -27.82
C ALA A 65 8.61 24.64 -26.62
N ILE A 66 7.47 23.97 -26.85
CA ILE A 66 6.51 23.55 -25.81
C ILE A 66 7.13 22.51 -24.88
N GLU A 67 7.86 21.52 -25.41
CA GLU A 67 8.51 20.50 -24.58
C GLU A 67 9.55 21.11 -23.63
N VAL A 68 10.39 22.02 -24.14
CA VAL A 68 11.40 22.71 -23.35
C VAL A 68 10.78 23.68 -22.34
N ALA A 69 9.66 24.33 -22.68
CA ALA A 69 8.92 25.21 -21.78
C ALA A 69 8.15 24.42 -20.69
N CYS A 70 7.48 23.30 -21.02
CA CYS A 70 6.80 22.42 -20.05
C CYS A 70 7.84 21.85 -19.07
N LYS A 71 8.99 21.35 -19.57
CA LYS A 71 10.11 20.88 -18.73
C LYS A 71 10.68 21.97 -17.81
N ARG A 72 10.73 23.23 -18.26
CA ARG A 72 11.16 24.37 -17.43
C ARG A 72 10.12 24.78 -16.37
N SER A 73 8.83 24.64 -16.67
CA SER A 73 7.75 24.99 -15.74
C SER A 73 7.49 23.94 -14.65
N ILE A 74 7.95 22.70 -14.85
CA ILE A 74 7.95 21.61 -13.84
C ILE A 74 9.32 21.56 -13.12
N LYS A 75 10.00 22.70 -12.97
CA LYS A 75 11.26 22.73 -12.21
C LYS A 75 10.93 22.79 -10.72
N MET A 76 11.09 21.67 -10.02
CA MET A 76 11.06 21.62 -8.56
C MET A 76 12.12 22.57 -7.99
N LYS A 77 11.83 23.21 -6.86
CA LYS A 77 12.80 24.09 -6.20
C LYS A 77 13.97 23.25 -5.69
N ASP A 78 15.18 23.80 -5.77
CA ASP A 78 16.39 23.09 -5.34
C ASP A 78 16.32 22.68 -3.86
N LYS A 79 15.63 23.47 -3.02
CA LYS A 79 15.38 23.12 -1.61
C LYS A 79 14.55 21.84 -1.46
N ASP A 80 13.48 21.69 -2.24
CA ASP A 80 12.59 20.53 -2.16
C ASP A 80 13.27 19.29 -2.74
N PHE A 81 14.03 19.46 -3.84
CA PHE A 81 14.87 18.40 -4.40
C PHE A 81 15.91 17.90 -3.38
N ASN A 82 16.67 18.81 -2.77
CA ASN A 82 17.69 18.45 -1.80
C ASN A 82 17.10 17.76 -0.57
N ARG A 83 15.90 18.17 -0.14
CA ARG A 83 15.17 17.52 0.95
C ARG A 83 14.80 16.08 0.61
N LEU A 84 14.30 15.82 -0.61
CA LEU A 84 14.01 14.46 -1.07
C LEU A 84 15.26 13.57 -1.11
N VAL A 85 16.36 14.10 -1.66
CA VAL A 85 17.65 13.39 -1.69
C VAL A 85 18.12 13.03 -0.29
N GLU A 86 17.95 13.93 0.67
CA GLU A 86 18.33 13.67 2.06
C GLU A 86 17.44 12.59 2.70
N GLY A 87 16.13 12.60 2.43
CA GLY A 87 15.23 11.51 2.83
C GLY A 87 15.69 10.15 2.29
N VAL A 88 16.10 10.07 1.02
CA VAL A 88 16.61 8.82 0.42
C VAL A 88 17.91 8.36 1.11
N LYS A 89 18.82 9.27 1.44
CA LYS A 89 20.03 8.92 2.21
C LYS A 89 19.69 8.38 3.59
N GLN A 90 18.77 9.02 4.32
CA GLN A 90 18.30 8.53 5.62
C GLN A 90 17.73 7.12 5.50
N PHE A 91 16.97 6.82 4.45
CA PHE A 91 16.44 5.48 4.23
C PHE A 91 17.56 4.43 4.11
N VAL A 92 18.63 4.74 3.37
CA VAL A 92 19.80 3.85 3.26
C VAL A 92 20.47 3.63 4.62
N GLN A 93 20.65 4.70 5.41
CA GLN A 93 21.22 4.60 6.76
C GLN A 93 20.35 3.75 7.70
N ILE A 94 19.01 3.89 7.63
CA ILE A 94 18.08 3.03 8.38
C ILE A 94 18.25 1.57 7.98
N LYS A 95 18.33 1.28 6.67
CA LYS A 95 18.52 -0.09 6.17
C LYS A 95 19.85 -0.70 6.63
N ARG A 96 20.87 0.12 6.86
CA ARG A 96 22.17 -0.30 7.42
C ARG A 96 22.18 -0.38 8.96
N GLY A 97 21.11 0.05 9.63
CA GLY A 97 21.03 0.10 11.09
C GLY A 97 21.81 1.24 11.73
N GLU A 98 22.25 2.22 10.95
CA GLU A 98 23.04 3.37 11.41
C GLU A 98 22.16 4.40 12.14
N ILE A 99 20.90 4.54 11.70
CA ILE A 99 19.90 5.38 12.35
C ILE A 99 18.59 4.61 12.54
N LYS A 100 17.81 5.00 13.54
CA LYS A 100 16.48 4.40 13.77
C LYS A 100 15.43 5.03 12.84
N PRO A 101 14.49 4.24 12.32
CA PRO A 101 13.34 4.78 11.61
C PRO A 101 12.49 5.63 12.53
N SER A 102 11.82 6.63 11.95
CA SER A 102 10.88 7.48 12.67
C SER A 102 9.61 6.70 13.02
N ARG A 103 9.05 5.97 12.05
CA ARG A 103 7.92 5.06 12.22
C ARG A 103 8.16 3.78 11.41
N VAL A 104 7.63 2.67 11.90
CA VAL A 104 7.63 1.38 11.21
C VAL A 104 6.24 0.81 11.26
N PHE A 105 5.66 0.54 10.10
CA PHE A 105 4.38 -0.15 9.98
C PHE A 105 4.60 -1.51 9.33
N GLU A 106 4.45 -2.56 10.12
CA GLU A 106 4.50 -3.93 9.64
C GLU A 106 3.09 -4.39 9.26
N PHE A 107 2.83 -4.50 7.96
CA PHE A 107 1.64 -5.17 7.48
C PHE A 107 1.95 -6.66 7.33
N THR A 108 1.45 -7.43 8.30
CA THR A 108 1.40 -8.88 8.18
C THR A 108 0.08 -9.31 7.53
N ALA A 109 -0.01 -10.57 7.10
CA ALA A 109 -1.16 -11.22 6.44
C ALA A 109 -2.55 -10.61 6.77
N PRO A 110 -3.50 -10.62 5.82
CA PRO A 110 -4.79 -9.92 5.92
C PRO A 110 -5.41 -10.08 7.30
N ASP A 111 -5.82 -8.97 7.90
CA ASP A 111 -6.53 -8.97 9.19
C ASP A 111 -7.81 -9.77 9.01
N VAL A 112 -7.77 -11.02 9.46
CA VAL A 112 -8.84 -12.00 9.27
C VAL A 112 -10.12 -11.52 9.94
N LYS A 113 -10.00 -10.78 11.05
CA LYS A 113 -11.14 -10.24 11.78
C LYS A 113 -11.79 -9.11 10.99
N ALA A 114 -11.00 -8.17 10.49
CA ALA A 114 -11.50 -7.07 9.66
C ALA A 114 -12.16 -7.57 8.38
N LEU A 115 -11.54 -8.56 7.71
CA LEU A 115 -12.10 -9.21 6.51
C LEU A 115 -13.46 -9.89 6.80
N ARG A 116 -13.58 -10.57 7.94
CA ARG A 116 -14.86 -11.17 8.34
C ARG A 116 -15.92 -10.10 8.60
N GLU A 117 -15.55 -9.03 9.29
CA GLU A 117 -16.46 -7.96 9.67
C GLU A 117 -16.96 -7.17 8.44
N SER A 118 -16.11 -6.96 7.43
CA SER A 118 -16.53 -6.33 6.17
C SER A 118 -17.54 -7.16 5.38
N LEU A 119 -17.58 -8.48 5.60
CA LEU A 119 -18.55 -9.39 4.99
C LEU A 119 -19.81 -9.59 5.84
N HIS A 120 -19.91 -8.90 6.98
CA HIS A 120 -21.03 -9.00 7.93
C HIS A 120 -21.32 -10.45 8.37
N LYS A 121 -20.28 -11.26 8.54
CA LYS A 121 -20.40 -12.66 8.98
C LYS A 121 -20.01 -12.85 10.44
N SER A 122 -20.73 -13.72 11.13
CA SER A 122 -20.30 -14.26 12.41
C SER A 122 -19.05 -15.12 12.25
N GLN A 123 -18.30 -15.36 13.34
CA GLN A 123 -17.10 -16.21 13.29
C GLN A 123 -17.43 -17.63 12.79
N SER A 124 -18.57 -18.19 13.20
CA SER A 124 -18.98 -19.54 12.78
C SER A 124 -19.33 -19.60 11.29
N GLU A 125 -20.03 -18.60 10.76
CA GLU A 125 -20.33 -18.52 9.32
C GLU A 125 -19.07 -18.34 8.49
N PHE A 126 -18.17 -17.45 8.91
CA PHE A 126 -16.93 -17.20 8.17
C PHE A 126 -15.98 -18.39 8.21
N ALA A 127 -15.86 -19.07 9.36
CA ALA A 127 -15.07 -20.29 9.47
C ALA A 127 -15.57 -21.39 8.51
N LYS A 128 -16.89 -21.58 8.43
CA LYS A 128 -17.52 -22.48 7.46
C LYS A 128 -17.23 -22.04 6.02
N MET A 129 -17.40 -20.75 5.73
CA MET A 129 -17.19 -20.18 4.39
C MET A 129 -15.79 -20.47 3.85
N ILE A 130 -14.75 -20.39 4.68
CA ILE A 130 -13.36 -20.61 4.26
C ILE A 130 -12.84 -22.03 4.56
N GLY A 131 -13.71 -22.93 5.03
CA GLY A 131 -13.38 -24.34 5.27
C GLY A 131 -12.41 -24.58 6.44
N VAL A 132 -12.48 -23.79 7.51
CA VAL A 132 -11.66 -23.97 8.72
C VAL A 132 -12.51 -24.15 9.97
N SER A 133 -11.92 -24.67 11.05
CA SER A 133 -12.61 -24.77 12.34
C SER A 133 -12.78 -23.38 12.98
N LEU A 134 -13.81 -23.22 13.82
CA LEU A 134 -14.01 -22.00 14.61
C LEU A 134 -12.79 -21.67 15.47
N SER A 135 -12.15 -22.68 16.07
CA SER A 135 -10.96 -22.49 16.90
C SER A 135 -9.75 -22.05 16.07
N THR A 136 -9.59 -22.54 14.83
CA THR A 136 -8.55 -22.06 13.91
C THR A 136 -8.77 -20.58 13.57
N LEU A 137 -10.00 -20.19 13.23
CA LEU A 137 -10.34 -18.80 12.96
C LEU A 137 -10.06 -17.90 14.19
N GLN A 138 -10.48 -18.33 15.39
CA GLN A 138 -10.24 -17.58 16.62
C GLN A 138 -8.74 -17.43 16.92
N ASN A 139 -7.93 -18.47 16.69
CA ASN A 139 -6.47 -18.37 16.85
C ASN A 139 -5.84 -17.37 15.88
N TRP A 140 -6.40 -17.23 14.67
CA TRP A 140 -5.99 -16.20 13.71
C TRP A 140 -6.42 -14.80 14.12
N GLU A 141 -7.69 -14.60 14.48
CA GLU A 141 -8.22 -13.28 14.90
C GLU A 141 -7.58 -12.78 16.21
N GLN A 142 -7.15 -13.67 17.09
CA GLN A 142 -6.43 -13.33 18.32
C GLN A 142 -4.91 -13.20 18.13
N GLY A 143 -4.38 -13.48 16.93
CA GLY A 143 -2.95 -13.42 16.63
C GLY A 143 -2.10 -14.52 17.26
N ARG A 144 -2.70 -15.53 17.92
CA ARG A 144 -1.98 -16.69 18.49
C ARG A 144 -1.31 -17.54 17.41
N ARG A 145 -1.91 -17.59 16.22
CA ARG A 145 -1.38 -18.23 15.01
C ARG A 145 -1.64 -17.32 13.81
N LYS A 146 -0.84 -17.44 12.76
CA LYS A 146 -1.06 -16.72 11.50
C LYS A 146 -1.46 -17.70 10.40
N PRO A 147 -2.38 -17.34 9.48
CA PRO A 147 -2.64 -18.14 8.30
C PRO A 147 -1.36 -18.22 7.46
N VAL A 148 -1.09 -19.37 6.84
CA VAL A 148 0.11 -19.61 6.02
C VAL A 148 -0.26 -20.30 4.71
N GLY A 149 0.54 -20.06 3.67
CA GLY A 149 0.46 -20.77 2.39
C GLY A 149 -0.95 -20.72 1.77
N PRO A 150 -1.63 -21.86 1.56
CA PRO A 150 -2.96 -21.89 0.94
C PRO A 150 -4.01 -21.06 1.68
N ALA A 151 -3.94 -20.95 3.01
CA ALA A 151 -4.89 -20.16 3.79
C ALA A 151 -4.76 -18.67 3.49
N GLN A 152 -3.54 -18.14 3.31
CA GLN A 152 -3.35 -16.74 2.92
C GLN A 152 -3.86 -16.47 1.51
N ALA A 153 -3.61 -17.40 0.58
CA ALA A 153 -4.13 -17.30 -0.78
C ALA A 153 -5.67 -17.27 -0.78
N LEU A 154 -6.31 -18.18 -0.03
CA LEU A 154 -7.76 -18.21 0.09
C LEU A 154 -8.31 -16.91 0.71
N LEU A 155 -7.72 -16.42 1.80
CA LEU A 155 -8.15 -15.14 2.42
C LEU A 155 -8.02 -13.96 1.44
N LYS A 156 -6.99 -13.94 0.60
CA LYS A 156 -6.84 -12.93 -0.47
C LYS A 156 -7.95 -13.06 -1.53
N VAL A 157 -8.29 -14.28 -1.94
CA VAL A 157 -9.41 -14.50 -2.87
C VAL A 157 -10.74 -14.09 -2.25
N VAL A 158 -10.98 -14.41 -0.97
CA VAL A 158 -12.17 -13.99 -0.23
C VAL A 158 -12.28 -12.46 -0.17
N GLN A 159 -11.15 -11.77 0.01
CA GLN A 159 -11.12 -10.31 0.04
C GLN A 159 -11.47 -9.67 -1.30
N LEU A 160 -11.00 -10.25 -2.42
CA LEU A 160 -11.23 -9.70 -3.75
C LEU A 160 -12.58 -10.13 -4.35
N GLN A 161 -12.97 -11.39 -4.15
CA GLN A 161 -14.12 -12.03 -4.78
C GLN A 161 -14.84 -12.97 -3.79
N PRO A 162 -15.52 -12.42 -2.76
CA PRO A 162 -16.19 -13.22 -1.73
C PRO A 162 -17.30 -14.11 -2.30
N ASP A 163 -18.05 -13.61 -3.31
CA ASP A 163 -19.13 -14.35 -3.95
C ASP A 163 -18.63 -15.59 -4.70
N ALA A 164 -17.45 -15.51 -5.33
CA ALA A 164 -16.85 -16.64 -6.01
C ALA A 164 -16.47 -17.75 -5.03
N VAL A 165 -15.96 -17.37 -3.85
CA VAL A 165 -15.63 -18.32 -2.78
C VAL A 165 -16.89 -18.96 -2.22
N LEU A 166 -17.93 -18.16 -1.94
CA LEU A 166 -19.22 -18.68 -1.48
C LEU A 166 -19.79 -19.69 -2.47
N LYS A 167 -19.76 -19.38 -3.77
CA LYS A 167 -20.26 -20.28 -4.82
C LYS A 167 -19.41 -21.55 -4.96
N ALA A 168 -18.09 -21.44 -4.80
CA ALA A 168 -17.18 -22.58 -4.96
C ALA A 168 -17.19 -23.52 -3.76
N LEU A 169 -17.44 -22.99 -2.55
CA LEU A 169 -17.37 -23.73 -1.29
C LEU A 169 -18.74 -23.97 -0.64
N SER A 170 -19.84 -23.53 -1.27
CA SER A 170 -21.19 -23.96 -0.91
C SER A 170 -21.38 -25.43 -1.29
N VAL A 171 -21.00 -26.31 -0.36
CA VAL A 171 -21.30 -27.74 -0.39
C VAL A 171 -22.60 -28.00 0.36
#